data_AF-A0AAV6B607-F1
#
_entry.id   AF-A0AAV6B607-F1
#
_cell.length_a   1.000
_cell.length_b   1.000
_cell.length_c   1.000
_cell.angle_alpha   90.00
_cell.angle_beta   90.00
_cell.angle_gamma   90.00
#
_symmetry.space_group_name_H-M   'P 1'
#
loop_
_entity.id
_entity.type
_entity.pdbx_description
1 polymer ?
#
loop_
_entity_poly.entity_id
_entity_poly.type
_entity_poly.pdbx_seq_one_letter_code
_entity_poly.pdbx_strand_id
1 'polypeptide(L)'
;MLISTTWPRFAARAERLKTNRVDPSKDNMLKITSEGRKAALDLRLMIPAAREEPQGKVNQAVENIHRIWQATTAERSAQMVFCDLSTPKDRGFSVYRDAAEKLERLGVPSGDIAFIQDYDSDAGKLALFRDVRAGKVRVLFGSTQKMGSGTNVQERLIALHHLDAPWRPADVEQREGRILRQGNKNGVVQIFRYVSEGSFDAYMWQTLETKAKFIAQVMSGDMTIRRLEDLDSAALTYAEVKAIASGNPLVIEKAQVDAELIRLTRLRSAHAEEQYRIRTNLRRSHEDAETFTARLANLRQDITTRVDTSGDNFRIELDGQTLDNRGIAGELIVRRAEKMKNRFGDDVRMGRFAGFDLFLRPGFNDTVEVVLRGKNSYSARVTDTALGTIRSLEATVQGFEERAAKLESDIADSHKRAKELESKVGAPFEKEERYQQLIRRQNEIEENLDLTKNQAPSQAEAVSVEDSEQKTSQAHTQTATARRGRRTGVRV
;
A
#
# COMPACT_ATOMS: atom_id res chain seq x y z
N MET A 1 -34.98 -0.48 -17.16
CA MET A 1 -34.37 -1.05 -18.41
C MET A 1 -33.22 -0.20 -18.98
N LEU A 2 -33.18 1.13 -18.81
CA LEU A 2 -32.12 2.01 -19.35
C LEU A 2 -30.77 1.97 -18.59
N ILE A 3 -30.78 1.53 -17.33
CA ILE A 3 -29.58 1.39 -16.51
C ILE A 3 -28.67 0.26 -17.04
N SER A 4 -29.24 -0.83 -17.61
CA SER A 4 -28.46 -1.98 -18.07
C SER A 4 -27.65 -1.73 -19.34
N THR A 5 -28.00 -0.72 -20.16
CA THR A 5 -27.23 -0.38 -21.38
C THR A 5 -26.13 0.65 -21.11
N THR A 6 -26.25 1.42 -20.03
CA THR A 6 -25.31 2.50 -19.70
C THR A 6 -24.07 1.97 -18.98
N TRP A 7 -24.21 0.97 -18.09
CA TRP A 7 -23.05 0.41 -17.39
C TRP A 7 -22.02 -0.30 -18.29
N PRO A 8 -22.42 -1.13 -19.28
CA PRO A 8 -21.49 -1.75 -20.22
C PRO A 8 -20.63 -0.72 -20.98
N ARG A 9 -21.17 0.46 -21.26
CA ARG A 9 -20.42 1.55 -21.92
C ARG A 9 -19.27 2.07 -21.05
N PHE A 10 -19.44 2.15 -19.73
CA PHE A 10 -18.36 2.55 -18.84
C PHE A 10 -17.28 1.46 -18.72
N ALA A 11 -17.66 0.18 -18.68
CA ALA A 11 -16.69 -0.91 -18.69
C ALA A 11 -15.87 -0.95 -19.99
N ALA A 12 -16.50 -0.77 -21.15
CA ALA A 12 -15.79 -0.70 -22.43
C ALA A 12 -14.80 0.48 -22.49
N ARG A 13 -15.16 1.63 -21.89
CA ARG A 13 -14.24 2.78 -21.78
C ARG A 13 -13.08 2.50 -20.82
N ALA A 14 -13.37 1.89 -19.67
CA ALA A 14 -12.34 1.52 -18.70
C ALA A 14 -11.37 0.46 -19.28
N GLU A 15 -11.87 -0.47 -20.10
CA GLU A 15 -11.05 -1.45 -20.80
C GLU A 15 -10.12 -0.79 -21.81
N ARG A 16 -10.65 0.16 -22.60
CA ARG A 16 -9.83 0.96 -23.53
C ARG A 16 -8.72 1.74 -22.82
N LEU A 17 -8.95 2.25 -21.61
CA LEU A 17 -7.88 2.93 -20.84
C LEU A 17 -6.77 1.96 -20.40
N LYS A 18 -7.09 0.67 -20.22
CA LYS A 18 -6.14 -0.37 -19.86
C LYS A 18 -5.37 -0.92 -21.06
N THR A 19 -6.05 -1.13 -22.19
CA THR A 19 -5.49 -1.79 -23.38
C THR A 19 -4.93 -0.82 -24.42
N ASN A 20 -5.51 0.39 -24.52
CA ASN A 20 -5.08 1.41 -25.47
C ASN A 20 -4.51 2.63 -24.72
N ARG A 21 -3.44 3.22 -25.26
CA ARG A 21 -2.92 4.51 -24.78
C ARG A 21 -3.89 5.64 -25.14
N VAL A 22 -4.96 5.79 -24.38
CA VAL A 22 -5.89 6.92 -24.47
C VAL A 22 -5.29 8.08 -23.69
N ASP A 23 -5.34 9.28 -24.28
CA ASP A 23 -4.90 10.52 -23.64
C ASP A 23 -5.72 10.79 -22.35
N PRO A 24 -5.08 10.86 -21.17
CA PRO A 24 -5.76 11.09 -19.89
C PRO A 24 -6.54 12.41 -19.80
N SER A 25 -6.23 13.40 -20.64
CA SER A 25 -6.97 14.66 -20.72
C SER A 25 -8.34 14.50 -21.39
N LYS A 26 -8.48 13.48 -22.26
CA LYS A 26 -9.73 13.20 -23.00
C LYS A 26 -10.64 12.26 -22.22
N ASP A 27 -10.07 11.19 -21.66
CA ASP A 27 -10.79 10.22 -20.85
C ASP A 27 -9.87 9.59 -19.81
N ASN A 28 -10.40 9.36 -18.60
CA ASN A 28 -9.66 8.77 -17.49
C ASN A 28 -10.63 8.14 -16.48
N MET A 29 -10.11 7.38 -15.52
CA MET A 29 -10.93 6.69 -14.52
C MET A 29 -11.73 7.66 -13.62
N LEU A 30 -11.23 8.86 -13.34
CA LEU A 30 -11.97 9.87 -12.56
C LEU A 30 -13.21 10.37 -13.30
N LYS A 31 -13.07 10.60 -14.62
CA LYS A 31 -14.18 11.02 -15.48
C LYS A 31 -15.24 9.93 -15.60
N ILE A 32 -14.81 8.68 -15.85
CA ILE A 32 -15.72 7.51 -15.89
C ILE A 32 -16.46 7.36 -14.55
N THR A 33 -15.75 7.46 -13.42
CA THR A 33 -16.34 7.35 -12.09
C THR A 33 -17.34 8.49 -11.84
N SER A 34 -17.00 9.73 -12.20
CA SER A 34 -17.86 10.90 -12.01
C SER A 34 -19.14 10.80 -12.84
N GLU A 35 -19.04 10.35 -14.09
CA GLU A 35 -20.19 10.11 -14.96
C GLU A 35 -21.04 8.93 -14.46
N GLY A 36 -20.40 7.83 -14.05
CA GLY A 36 -21.10 6.68 -13.46
C GLY A 36 -21.92 7.06 -12.22
N ARG A 37 -21.36 7.91 -11.35
CA ARG A 37 -22.07 8.47 -10.19
C ARG A 37 -23.25 9.35 -10.57
N LYS A 38 -23.13 10.17 -11.63
CA LYS A 38 -24.27 10.96 -12.15
C LYS A 38 -25.39 10.07 -12.69
N ALA A 39 -25.05 9.03 -13.45
CA ALA A 39 -26.01 8.05 -13.93
C ALA A 39 -26.71 7.28 -12.79
N ALA A 40 -25.96 6.95 -11.71
CA ALA A 40 -26.52 6.31 -10.53
C ALA A 40 -27.44 7.26 -9.75
N LEU A 41 -27.15 8.57 -9.82
CA LEU A 41 -28.00 9.64 -9.31
C LEU A 41 -29.32 9.77 -10.05
N ASP A 42 -29.24 10.13 -11.32
CA ASP A 42 -30.36 10.20 -12.25
C ASP A 42 -29.78 10.20 -13.66
N LEU A 43 -30.25 9.29 -14.53
CA LEU A 43 -29.76 9.20 -15.91
C LEU A 43 -29.92 10.51 -16.69
N ARG A 44 -30.89 11.36 -16.34
CA ARG A 44 -31.13 12.68 -16.96
C ARG A 44 -29.98 13.66 -16.75
N LEU A 45 -29.12 13.45 -15.74
CA LEU A 45 -27.90 14.23 -15.53
C LEU A 45 -26.82 13.95 -16.58
N MET A 46 -26.90 12.80 -17.25
CA MET A 46 -26.01 12.43 -18.33
C MET A 46 -26.66 12.53 -19.70
N ILE A 47 -27.93 12.14 -19.78
CA ILE A 47 -28.71 12.08 -21.01
C ILE A 47 -30.00 12.86 -20.75
N PRO A 48 -30.05 14.17 -21.05
CA PRO A 48 -31.22 15.00 -20.74
C PRO A 48 -32.55 14.49 -21.31
N ALA A 49 -32.52 13.74 -22.42
CA ALA A 49 -33.68 13.12 -23.04
C ALA A 49 -34.06 11.74 -22.46
N ALA A 50 -33.35 11.26 -21.43
CA ALA A 50 -33.68 9.99 -20.77
C ALA A 50 -35.06 10.08 -20.11
N ARG A 51 -35.80 8.97 -20.16
CA ARG A 51 -37.05 8.85 -19.41
C ARG A 51 -36.75 8.79 -17.92
N GLU A 52 -37.62 9.41 -17.14
CA GLU A 52 -37.63 9.27 -15.70
C GLU A 52 -37.89 7.81 -15.31
N GLU A 53 -37.15 7.31 -14.31
CA GLU A 53 -37.38 5.99 -13.72
C GLU A 53 -38.30 6.15 -12.50
N PRO A 54 -39.54 5.63 -12.54
CA PRO A 54 -40.50 5.83 -11.44
C PRO A 54 -39.98 5.35 -10.08
N GLN A 55 -39.27 4.22 -10.07
CA GLN A 55 -38.65 3.63 -8.87
C GLN A 55 -37.23 4.16 -8.60
N GLY A 56 -36.81 5.21 -9.30
CA GLY A 56 -35.49 5.82 -9.13
C GLY A 56 -35.29 6.39 -7.73
N LYS A 57 -34.04 6.44 -7.28
CA LYS A 57 -33.74 6.85 -5.90
C LYS A 57 -34.16 8.28 -5.56
N VAL A 58 -34.20 9.18 -6.55
CA VAL A 58 -34.69 10.56 -6.36
C VAL A 58 -36.18 10.55 -6.00
N ASN A 59 -36.98 9.69 -6.65
CA ASN A 59 -38.41 9.57 -6.37
C ASN A 59 -38.66 8.96 -5.00
N GLN A 60 -37.94 7.89 -4.65
CA GLN A 60 -38.00 7.31 -3.31
C GLN A 60 -37.56 8.30 -2.22
N ALA A 61 -36.62 9.21 -2.53
CA ALA A 61 -36.23 10.27 -1.63
C ALA A 61 -37.33 11.31 -1.46
N VAL A 62 -37.95 11.76 -2.56
CA VAL A 62 -39.10 12.69 -2.53
C VAL A 62 -40.26 12.11 -1.71
N GLU A 63 -40.61 10.85 -1.93
CA GLU A 63 -41.67 10.17 -1.17
C GLU A 63 -41.38 10.14 0.33
N ASN A 64 -40.13 9.82 0.70
CA ASN A 64 -39.70 9.80 2.10
C ASN A 64 -39.70 11.20 2.73
N ILE A 65 -39.17 12.21 2.02
CA ILE A 65 -39.15 13.60 2.47
C ILE A 65 -40.59 14.08 2.70
N HIS A 66 -41.49 13.79 1.76
CA HIS A 66 -42.89 14.14 1.86
C HIS A 66 -43.57 13.44 3.04
N ARG A 67 -43.35 12.13 3.21
CA ARG A 67 -43.89 11.35 4.35
C ARG A 67 -43.48 11.94 5.69
N ILE A 68 -42.20 12.30 5.85
CA ILE A 68 -41.68 12.90 7.09
C ILE A 68 -42.22 14.33 7.27
N TRP A 69 -42.32 15.11 6.19
CA TRP A 69 -42.92 16.44 6.22
C TRP A 69 -44.38 16.38 6.68
N GLN A 70 -45.17 15.42 6.17
CA GLN A 70 -46.55 15.23 6.63
C GLN A 70 -46.61 14.81 8.10
N ALA A 71 -45.82 13.80 8.49
CA ALA A 71 -45.82 13.26 9.85
C ALA A 71 -45.38 14.28 10.92
N THR A 72 -44.56 15.26 10.56
CA THR A 72 -44.01 16.27 11.50
C THR A 72 -44.62 17.66 11.34
N THR A 73 -45.84 17.73 10.79
CA THR A 73 -46.53 19.00 10.51
C THR A 73 -46.79 19.80 11.79
N ALA A 74 -47.14 19.14 12.89
CA ALA A 74 -47.42 19.79 14.17
C ALA A 74 -46.16 20.42 14.79
N GLU A 75 -45.03 19.71 14.72
CA GLU A 75 -43.74 20.13 15.27
C GLU A 75 -43.01 21.11 14.36
N ARG A 76 -43.45 21.23 13.10
CA ARG A 76 -42.78 21.95 12.02
C ARG A 76 -41.30 21.57 11.92
N SER A 77 -41.00 20.28 12.02
CA SER A 77 -39.64 19.78 11.90
C SER A 77 -39.11 19.97 10.48
N ALA A 78 -37.80 20.16 10.38
CA ALA A 78 -37.08 20.43 9.15
C ALA A 78 -36.22 19.23 8.72
N GLN A 79 -35.92 19.16 7.44
CA GLN A 79 -35.17 18.09 6.80
C GLN A 79 -34.05 18.70 5.96
N MET A 80 -32.90 18.02 5.92
CA MET A 80 -31.76 18.46 5.11
C MET A 80 -31.45 17.45 4.02
N VAL A 81 -31.29 17.90 2.79
CA VAL A 81 -31.06 17.06 1.62
C VAL A 81 -29.73 17.45 0.97
N PHE A 82 -28.78 16.51 1.01
CA PHE A 82 -27.45 16.65 0.42
C PHE A 82 -27.39 16.05 -0.99
N CYS A 83 -26.90 16.85 -1.94
CA CYS A 83 -26.60 16.40 -3.30
C CYS A 83 -25.42 17.19 -3.92
N ASP A 84 -24.25 16.56 -4.07
CA ASP A 84 -23.08 17.24 -4.63
C ASP A 84 -23.05 17.21 -6.16
N LEU A 85 -23.58 16.15 -6.77
CA LEU A 85 -23.44 15.88 -8.21
C LEU A 85 -24.37 16.70 -9.12
N SER A 86 -25.36 17.40 -8.55
CA SER A 86 -26.40 18.13 -9.32
C SER A 86 -26.47 19.62 -8.98
N THR A 87 -25.38 20.25 -8.51
CA THR A 87 -25.38 21.70 -8.26
C THR A 87 -25.75 22.48 -9.52
N PRO A 88 -26.72 23.40 -9.48
CA PRO A 88 -27.16 24.13 -10.68
C PRO A 88 -25.98 24.93 -11.26
N LYS A 89 -25.52 24.54 -12.44
CA LYS A 89 -24.72 25.39 -13.32
C LYS A 89 -25.50 25.50 -14.63
N ASP A 90 -25.72 26.72 -15.08
CA ASP A 90 -26.79 27.09 -16.01
C ASP A 90 -26.92 26.18 -17.25
N ARG A 91 -28.19 25.83 -17.55
CA ARG A 91 -28.72 25.11 -18.73
C ARG A 91 -28.67 23.57 -18.73
N GLY A 92 -29.24 22.92 -17.71
CA GLY A 92 -29.49 21.47 -17.73
C GLY A 92 -30.47 20.98 -16.66
N PHE A 93 -30.76 19.67 -16.68
CA PHE A 93 -31.54 19.00 -15.65
C PHE A 93 -30.89 19.15 -14.27
N SER A 94 -31.71 19.42 -13.24
CA SER A 94 -31.25 19.55 -11.86
C SER A 94 -32.14 18.71 -10.94
N VAL A 95 -31.53 17.76 -10.23
CA VAL A 95 -32.19 16.92 -9.23
C VAL A 95 -32.83 17.76 -8.13
N TYR A 96 -32.22 18.90 -7.78
CA TYR A 96 -32.77 19.84 -6.80
C TYR A 96 -34.14 20.38 -7.22
N ARG A 97 -34.23 20.89 -8.45
CA ARG A 97 -35.47 21.48 -8.99
C ARG A 97 -36.51 20.41 -9.23
N ASP A 98 -36.11 19.28 -9.82
CA ASP A 98 -37.00 18.13 -10.06
C ASP A 98 -37.61 17.59 -8.77
N ALA A 99 -36.81 17.44 -7.71
CA ALA A 99 -37.31 17.01 -6.40
C ALA A 99 -38.26 18.04 -5.76
N ALA A 100 -37.94 19.33 -5.84
CA ALA A 100 -38.80 20.38 -5.30
C ALA A 100 -40.14 20.49 -6.04
N GLU A 101 -40.14 20.47 -7.38
CA GLU A 101 -41.37 20.45 -8.18
C GLU A 101 -42.26 19.26 -7.84
N LYS A 102 -41.67 18.09 -7.57
CA LYS A 102 -42.43 16.89 -7.16
C LYS A 102 -43.01 17.05 -5.75
N LEU A 103 -42.25 17.62 -4.81
CA LEU A 103 -42.76 17.92 -3.47
C LEU A 103 -43.93 18.93 -3.53
N GLU A 104 -43.83 19.95 -4.38
CA GLU A 104 -44.91 20.92 -4.61
C GLU A 104 -46.16 20.27 -5.20
N ARG A 105 -46.00 19.36 -6.19
CA ARG A 105 -47.12 18.56 -6.72
C ARG A 105 -47.78 17.67 -5.68
N LEU A 106 -47.03 17.21 -4.68
CA LEU A 106 -47.55 16.46 -3.53
C LEU A 106 -48.21 17.36 -2.46
N GLY A 107 -48.20 18.69 -2.65
CA GLY A 107 -48.86 19.66 -1.78
C GLY A 107 -47.95 20.33 -0.75
N VAL A 108 -46.63 20.15 -0.83
CA VAL A 108 -45.69 20.89 0.01
C VAL A 108 -45.65 22.35 -0.44
N PRO A 109 -45.90 23.34 0.43
CA PRO A 109 -45.82 24.76 0.05
C PRO A 109 -44.42 25.12 -0.42
N SER A 110 -44.30 25.91 -1.49
CA SER A 110 -43.00 26.36 -2.00
C SER A 110 -42.17 27.10 -0.94
N GLY A 111 -42.82 27.84 -0.03
CA GLY A 111 -42.17 28.52 1.10
C GLY A 111 -41.55 27.58 2.15
N ASP A 112 -41.97 26.32 2.20
CA ASP A 112 -41.37 25.30 3.07
C ASP A 112 -40.07 24.72 2.45
N ILE A 113 -39.76 25.01 1.18
CA ILE A 113 -38.62 24.46 0.44
C ILE A 113 -37.60 25.58 0.17
N ALA A 114 -36.31 25.33 0.41
CA ALA A 114 -35.25 26.28 0.08
C ALA A 114 -33.97 25.60 -0.40
N PHE A 115 -33.20 26.31 -1.24
CA PHE A 115 -31.89 25.90 -1.71
C PHE A 115 -30.83 26.83 -1.15
N ILE A 116 -29.81 26.29 -0.48
CA ILE A 116 -28.71 27.11 0.04
C ILE A 116 -27.90 27.80 -1.08
N GLN A 117 -27.96 27.24 -2.29
CA GLN A 117 -27.25 27.74 -3.47
C GLN A 117 -27.75 29.14 -3.89
N ASP A 118 -29.02 29.45 -3.60
CA ASP A 118 -29.65 30.71 -3.99
C ASP A 118 -29.27 31.87 -3.04
N TYR A 119 -28.53 31.57 -1.97
CA TYR A 119 -28.12 32.52 -0.93
C TYR A 119 -26.59 32.59 -0.87
N ASP A 120 -25.99 33.45 -1.71
CA ASP A 120 -24.54 33.58 -1.78
C ASP A 120 -23.94 34.46 -0.67
N SER A 121 -24.68 35.45 -0.17
CA SER A 121 -24.23 36.33 0.90
C SER A 121 -24.36 35.69 2.29
N ASP A 122 -23.42 36.00 3.18
CA ASP A 122 -23.44 35.48 4.56
C ASP A 122 -24.69 35.94 5.31
N ALA A 123 -25.14 37.18 5.09
CA ALA A 123 -26.40 37.69 5.63
C ALA A 123 -27.61 36.88 5.13
N GLY A 124 -27.64 36.52 3.83
CA GLY A 124 -28.69 35.69 3.25
C GLY A 124 -28.71 34.28 3.85
N LYS A 125 -27.55 33.64 4.00
CA LYS A 125 -27.44 32.32 4.63
C LYS A 125 -27.87 32.34 6.09
N LEU A 126 -27.49 33.37 6.85
CA LEU A 126 -27.92 33.53 8.25
C LEU A 126 -29.44 33.71 8.37
N ALA A 127 -30.06 34.48 7.46
CA ALA A 127 -31.52 34.62 7.41
C ALA A 127 -32.20 33.28 7.10
N LEU A 128 -31.70 32.54 6.10
CA LEU A 128 -32.18 31.20 5.77
C LEU A 128 -32.08 30.25 6.97
N PHE A 129 -30.96 30.23 7.68
CA PHE A 129 -30.77 29.35 8.85
C PHE A 129 -31.69 29.73 10.02
N ARG A 130 -31.98 31.02 10.20
CA ARG A 130 -33.02 31.47 11.14
C ARG A 130 -34.40 30.96 10.72
N ASP A 131 -34.73 31.02 9.44
CA ASP A 131 -36.04 30.59 8.94
C ASP A 131 -36.22 29.07 9.03
N VAL A 132 -35.16 28.29 8.86
CA VAL A 132 -35.15 26.83 9.15
C VAL A 132 -35.39 26.55 10.63
N ARG A 133 -34.68 27.24 11.55
CA ARG A 133 -34.88 27.08 13.01
C ARG A 133 -36.28 27.51 13.48
N ALA A 134 -36.84 28.51 12.82
CA ALA A 134 -38.22 28.95 13.06
C ALA A 134 -39.27 27.97 12.48
N GLY A 135 -38.85 26.97 11.70
CA GLY A 135 -39.76 26.03 11.03
C GLY A 135 -40.50 26.65 9.84
N LYS A 136 -40.06 27.81 9.33
CA LYS A 136 -40.61 28.40 8.09
C LYS A 136 -40.16 27.61 6.88
N VAL A 137 -38.88 27.23 6.85
CA VAL A 137 -38.33 26.30 5.86
C VAL A 137 -38.23 24.93 6.51
N ARG A 138 -38.84 23.93 5.88
CA ARG A 138 -38.90 22.54 6.38
C ARG A 138 -38.14 21.55 5.50
N VAL A 139 -37.75 21.93 4.28
CA VAL A 139 -36.88 21.13 3.40
C VAL A 139 -35.76 22.02 2.88
N LEU A 140 -34.54 21.78 3.36
CA LEU A 140 -33.35 22.52 2.95
C LEU A 140 -32.44 21.66 2.08
N PHE A 141 -32.24 22.11 0.85
CA PHE A 141 -31.37 21.48 -0.13
C PHE A 141 -29.99 22.15 -0.20
N GLY A 142 -28.93 21.37 -0.34
CA GLY A 142 -27.59 21.91 -0.55
C GLY A 142 -26.46 20.91 -0.78
N SER A 143 -25.30 21.43 -1.18
CA SER A 143 -24.07 20.64 -1.36
C SER A 143 -23.22 20.66 -0.09
N THR A 144 -22.37 19.64 0.08
CA THR A 144 -21.38 19.52 1.16
C THR A 144 -20.52 20.79 1.25
N GLN A 145 -20.09 21.33 0.11
CA GLN A 145 -19.23 22.51 0.07
C GLN A 145 -19.95 23.76 0.60
N LYS A 146 -21.19 24.02 0.15
CA LYS A 146 -21.95 25.21 0.57
C LYS A 146 -22.49 25.08 2.00
N MET A 147 -22.66 23.85 2.49
CA MET A 147 -23.08 23.55 3.88
C MET A 147 -21.90 23.23 4.82
N GLY A 148 -20.65 23.42 4.36
CA GLY A 148 -19.42 22.94 4.98
C GLY A 148 -18.93 23.71 6.22
N SER A 149 -19.30 24.98 6.40
CA SER A 149 -18.90 25.79 7.55
C SER A 149 -20.09 26.50 8.21
N GLY A 150 -20.21 26.41 9.54
CA GLY A 150 -21.03 27.33 10.34
C GLY A 150 -22.56 27.17 10.31
N THR A 151 -23.13 26.18 9.62
CA THR A 151 -24.59 25.98 9.55
C THR A 151 -25.16 25.57 10.92
N ASN A 152 -25.85 26.50 11.59
CA ASN A 152 -26.56 26.27 12.86
C ASN A 152 -28.07 26.16 12.58
N VAL A 153 -28.51 24.98 12.12
CA VAL A 153 -29.90 24.69 11.75
C VAL A 153 -30.48 23.48 12.50
N GLN A 154 -29.73 22.92 13.46
CA GLN A 154 -30.04 21.64 14.11
C GLN A 154 -31.31 21.63 14.97
N GLU A 155 -31.77 22.79 15.44
CA GLU A 155 -32.82 22.89 16.47
C GLU A 155 -34.12 22.11 16.13
N ARG A 156 -34.48 22.04 14.85
CA ARG A 156 -35.71 21.35 14.38
C ARG A 156 -35.44 20.23 13.39
N LEU A 157 -34.19 19.83 13.17
CA LEU A 157 -33.89 18.80 12.17
C LEU A 157 -34.39 17.43 12.63
N ILE A 158 -35.23 16.78 11.82
CA ILE A 158 -35.69 15.40 12.08
C ILE A 158 -35.03 14.38 11.15
N ALA A 159 -34.70 14.79 9.92
CA ALA A 159 -34.14 13.90 8.92
C ALA A 159 -33.03 14.54 8.10
N LEU A 160 -32.05 13.71 7.73
CA LEU A 160 -30.96 14.05 6.83
C LEU A 160 -30.90 13.03 5.70
N HIS A 161 -30.85 13.50 4.46
CA HIS A 161 -30.94 12.69 3.25
C HIS A 161 -29.67 12.84 2.42
N HIS A 162 -28.91 11.76 2.25
CA HIS A 162 -27.79 11.69 1.31
C HIS A 162 -28.27 11.12 -0.02
N LEU A 163 -28.51 11.98 -1.01
CA LEU A 163 -28.84 11.53 -2.37
C LEU A 163 -27.62 10.96 -3.10
N ASP A 164 -26.41 11.38 -2.70
CA ASP A 164 -25.15 10.87 -3.20
C ASP A 164 -24.09 10.73 -2.10
N ALA A 165 -23.18 9.78 -2.30
CA ALA A 165 -22.00 9.60 -1.46
C ALA A 165 -20.95 10.68 -1.76
N PRO A 166 -20.36 11.36 -0.78
CA PRO A 166 -19.21 12.25 -1.00
C PRO A 166 -17.92 11.43 -1.27
N TRP A 167 -16.80 12.12 -1.46
CA TRP A 167 -15.51 11.44 -1.72
C TRP A 167 -14.72 11.09 -0.46
N ARG A 168 -14.95 11.81 0.65
CA ARG A 168 -14.14 11.68 1.88
C ARG A 168 -15.03 11.28 3.05
N PRO A 169 -14.56 10.38 3.95
CA PRO A 169 -15.28 10.06 5.18
C PRO A 169 -15.59 11.29 6.04
N ALA A 170 -14.64 12.23 6.13
CA ALA A 170 -14.82 13.49 6.85
C ALA A 170 -16.01 14.31 6.32
N ASP A 171 -16.31 14.24 5.02
CA ASP A 171 -17.49 14.92 4.46
C ASP A 171 -18.79 14.26 4.97
N VAL A 172 -18.83 12.93 5.11
CA VAL A 172 -19.98 12.20 5.68
C VAL A 172 -20.17 12.59 7.14
N GLU A 173 -19.12 12.53 7.95
CA GLU A 173 -19.15 12.94 9.35
C GLU A 173 -19.57 14.40 9.52
N GLN A 174 -19.09 15.30 8.63
CA GLN A 174 -19.48 16.70 8.65
C GLN A 174 -20.97 16.90 8.33
N ARG A 175 -21.51 16.17 7.35
CA ARG A 175 -22.94 16.17 7.01
C ARG A 175 -23.77 15.68 8.19
N GLU A 176 -23.46 14.50 8.73
CA GLU A 176 -24.21 13.88 9.83
C GLU A 176 -24.07 14.66 11.14
N GLY A 177 -22.89 15.25 11.37
CA GLY A 177 -22.65 16.18 12.45
C GLY A 177 -23.47 17.47 12.36
N ARG A 178 -24.27 17.72 11.31
CA ARG A 178 -25.26 18.80 11.26
C ARG A 178 -26.54 18.47 12.01
N ILE A 179 -26.92 17.20 12.06
CA ILE A 179 -28.15 16.73 12.71
C ILE A 179 -27.86 16.10 14.08
N LEU A 180 -26.71 15.44 14.23
CA LEU A 180 -26.23 14.84 15.48
C LEU A 180 -25.57 15.89 16.38
N ARG A 181 -26.36 16.80 16.96
CA ARG A 181 -25.89 17.85 17.88
C ARG A 181 -26.81 18.03 19.07
N GLN A 182 -26.24 18.47 20.19
CA GLN A 182 -27.01 18.94 21.33
C GLN A 182 -27.88 20.16 20.94
N GLY A 183 -29.07 20.26 21.53
CA GLY A 183 -30.02 21.35 21.27
C GLY A 183 -31.04 21.11 20.15
N ASN A 184 -31.10 19.90 19.58
CA ASN A 184 -32.19 19.48 18.70
C ASN A 184 -33.45 19.16 19.53
N LYS A 185 -34.61 19.66 19.11
CA LYS A 185 -35.91 19.39 19.76
C LYS A 185 -36.43 17.99 19.48
N ASN A 186 -35.94 17.33 18.44
CA ASN A 186 -36.27 15.94 18.13
C ASN A 186 -35.31 15.01 18.90
N GLY A 187 -35.86 14.16 19.77
CA GLY A 187 -35.06 13.23 20.58
C GLY A 187 -34.42 12.08 19.77
N VAL A 188 -34.99 11.75 18.61
CA VAL A 188 -34.46 10.78 17.66
C VAL A 188 -34.46 11.40 16.28
N VAL A 189 -33.35 11.25 15.54
CA VAL A 189 -33.19 11.76 14.18
C VAL A 189 -32.96 10.62 13.21
N GLN A 190 -33.28 10.83 11.94
CA GLN A 190 -33.18 9.81 10.89
C GLN A 190 -32.14 10.22 9.84
N ILE A 191 -31.22 9.32 9.51
CA ILE A 191 -30.21 9.54 8.47
C ILE A 191 -30.46 8.54 7.34
N PHE A 192 -30.86 9.04 6.18
CA PHE A 192 -31.16 8.24 5.00
C PHE A 192 -30.00 8.31 4.01
N ARG A 193 -29.54 7.14 3.55
CA ARG A 193 -28.57 7.02 2.45
C ARG A 193 -29.25 6.30 1.30
N TYR A 194 -29.42 7.01 0.19
CA TYR A 194 -30.09 6.47 -0.99
C TYR A 194 -29.05 5.84 -1.91
N VAL A 195 -29.23 4.55 -2.21
CA VAL A 195 -28.28 3.75 -3.00
C VAL A 195 -29.03 3.07 -4.12
N SER A 196 -28.58 3.30 -5.36
CA SER A 196 -29.04 2.52 -6.50
C SER A 196 -28.33 1.16 -6.51
N GLU A 197 -29.08 0.07 -6.49
CA GLU A 197 -28.52 -1.29 -6.48
C GLU A 197 -27.67 -1.56 -7.74
N GLY A 198 -26.57 -2.31 -7.59
CA GLY A 198 -25.68 -2.65 -8.70
C GLY A 198 -25.08 -1.45 -9.42
N SER A 199 -24.89 -0.32 -8.71
CA SER A 199 -24.41 0.94 -9.30
C SER A 199 -23.13 1.44 -8.64
N PHE A 200 -22.61 2.55 -9.17
CA PHE A 200 -21.48 3.28 -8.60
C PHE A 200 -21.75 3.77 -7.16
N ASP A 201 -23.00 3.95 -6.73
CA ASP A 201 -23.30 4.42 -5.37
C ASP A 201 -22.91 3.40 -4.29
N ALA A 202 -23.23 2.12 -4.49
CA ALA A 202 -22.97 1.08 -3.50
C ALA A 202 -21.47 0.95 -3.21
N TYR A 203 -20.67 0.97 -4.28
CA TYR A 203 -19.22 0.91 -4.16
C TYR A 203 -18.63 2.15 -3.50
N MET A 204 -19.17 3.34 -3.79
CA MET A 204 -18.71 4.57 -3.16
C MET A 204 -18.92 4.56 -1.65
N TRP A 205 -20.09 4.08 -1.17
CA TRP A 205 -20.33 3.92 0.26
C TRP A 205 -19.42 2.87 0.90
N GLN A 206 -19.17 1.75 0.23
CA GLN A 206 -18.21 0.74 0.68
C GLN A 206 -16.78 1.31 0.77
N THR A 207 -16.36 2.11 -0.21
CA THR A 207 -15.04 2.77 -0.22
C THR A 207 -14.91 3.74 0.95
N LEU A 208 -15.95 4.52 1.23
CA LEU A 208 -15.99 5.43 2.37
C LEU A 208 -15.90 4.67 3.69
N GLU A 209 -16.62 3.54 3.83
CA GLU A 209 -16.58 2.70 5.02
C GLU A 209 -15.17 2.14 5.26
N THR A 210 -14.53 1.59 4.23
CA THR A 210 -13.15 1.08 4.31
C THR A 210 -12.18 2.18 4.74
N LYS A 211 -12.29 3.38 4.14
CA LYS A 211 -11.45 4.53 4.53
C LYS A 211 -11.72 4.98 5.97
N ALA A 212 -12.97 4.99 6.42
CA ALA A 212 -13.32 5.35 7.80
C ALA A 212 -12.76 4.33 8.81
N LYS A 213 -12.88 3.03 8.53
CA LYS A 213 -12.30 1.96 9.35
C LYS A 213 -10.78 2.08 9.45
N PHE A 214 -10.11 2.39 8.34
CA PHE A 214 -8.68 2.64 8.32
C PHE A 214 -8.29 3.82 9.23
N ILE A 215 -9.00 4.96 9.12
CA ILE A 215 -8.77 6.13 9.99
C ILE A 215 -8.98 5.75 11.46
N ALA A 216 -10.06 5.05 11.79
CA ALA A 216 -10.36 4.62 13.15
C ALA A 216 -9.27 3.70 13.72
N GLN A 217 -8.74 2.77 12.92
CA GLN A 217 -7.64 1.88 13.31
C GLN A 217 -6.33 2.64 13.58
N VAL A 218 -6.02 3.64 12.74
CA VAL A 218 -4.87 4.52 12.95
C VAL A 218 -5.05 5.33 14.24
N MET A 219 -6.25 5.87 14.47
CA MET A 219 -6.57 6.65 15.67
C MET A 219 -6.58 5.82 16.96
N SER A 220 -6.92 4.52 16.89
CA SER A 220 -6.89 3.62 18.04
C SER A 220 -5.49 3.12 18.41
N GLY A 221 -4.46 3.44 17.61
CA GLY A 221 -3.07 3.08 17.90
C GLY A 221 -2.73 1.60 17.75
N ASP A 222 -3.58 0.82 17.08
CA ASP A 222 -3.38 -0.62 16.91
C ASP A 222 -2.34 -0.87 15.79
N MET A 223 -1.07 -0.98 16.18
CA MET A 223 0.08 -1.15 15.25
C MET A 223 0.28 -2.59 14.75
N THR A 224 -0.67 -3.49 14.99
CA THR A 224 -0.54 -4.92 14.61
C THR A 224 -0.57 -5.16 13.09
N ILE A 225 -1.04 -4.19 12.29
CA ILE A 225 -1.04 -4.26 10.82
C ILE A 225 0.10 -3.40 10.24
N ARG A 226 1.35 -3.87 10.34
CA ARG A 226 2.56 -3.24 9.78
C ARG A 226 2.67 -3.28 8.23
N ARG A 227 1.56 -3.26 7.50
CA ARG A 227 1.55 -3.16 6.03
C ARG A 227 0.38 -2.29 5.57
N LEU A 228 0.71 -1.07 5.16
CA LEU A 228 -0.23 -0.17 4.49
C LEU A 228 -0.68 -0.83 3.18
N GLU A 229 -1.98 -1.11 3.07
CA GLU A 229 -2.62 -1.30 1.77
C GLU A 229 -2.81 0.07 1.13
N ASP A 230 -2.32 0.18 -0.10
CA ASP A 230 -2.31 1.42 -0.88
C ASP A 230 -3.75 1.71 -1.37
N LEU A 231 -4.55 2.36 -0.53
CA LEU A 231 -5.96 2.73 -0.79
C LEU A 231 -6.09 4.09 -1.50
N ASP A 232 -5.10 4.46 -2.32
CA ASP A 232 -4.88 5.86 -2.70
C ASP A 232 -5.55 6.31 -4.01
N SER A 233 -6.46 5.50 -4.57
CA SER A 233 -7.21 5.94 -5.76
C SER A 233 -8.53 6.61 -5.38
N ALA A 234 -8.67 7.89 -5.72
CA ALA A 234 -9.96 8.57 -5.77
C ALA A 234 -10.84 8.10 -6.94
N ALA A 235 -10.30 7.32 -7.88
CA ALA A 235 -11.06 6.71 -8.97
C ALA A 235 -11.30 5.23 -8.71
N LEU A 236 -12.42 4.71 -9.19
CA LEU A 236 -12.63 3.26 -9.21
C LEU A 236 -11.57 2.58 -10.08
N THR A 237 -11.12 1.41 -9.67
CA THR A 237 -10.24 0.57 -10.48
C THR A 237 -11.02 -0.04 -11.65
N TYR A 238 -10.32 -0.48 -12.69
CA TYR A 238 -10.95 -1.17 -13.82
C TYR A 238 -11.78 -2.38 -13.39
N ALA A 239 -11.28 -3.16 -12.41
CA ALA A 239 -11.98 -4.33 -11.89
C ALA A 239 -13.32 -3.95 -11.26
N GLU A 240 -13.36 -2.83 -10.53
CA GLU A 240 -14.56 -2.32 -9.87
C GLU A 240 -15.58 -1.79 -10.88
N VAL A 241 -15.13 -1.03 -11.90
CA VAL A 241 -16.04 -0.56 -12.97
C VAL A 241 -16.59 -1.73 -13.77
N LYS A 242 -15.79 -2.78 -14.01
CA LYS A 242 -16.25 -4.00 -14.68
C LYS A 242 -17.24 -4.80 -13.82
N ALA A 243 -17.01 -4.87 -12.50
CA ALA A 243 -17.95 -5.48 -11.57
C ALA A 243 -19.31 -4.78 -11.58
N ILE A 244 -19.31 -3.44 -11.50
CA ILE A 244 -20.55 -2.64 -11.58
C ILE A 244 -21.26 -2.86 -12.91
N ALA A 245 -20.51 -2.91 -14.01
CA ALA A 245 -21.11 -3.05 -15.34
C ALA A 245 -21.63 -4.45 -15.68
N SER A 246 -20.97 -5.48 -15.17
CA SER A 246 -21.39 -6.86 -15.39
C SER A 246 -22.48 -7.30 -14.43
N GLY A 247 -22.61 -6.64 -13.26
CA GLY A 247 -23.49 -7.10 -12.18
C GLY A 247 -23.18 -8.52 -11.69
N ASN A 248 -22.05 -9.10 -12.12
CA ASN A 248 -21.71 -10.48 -11.88
C ASN A 248 -20.91 -10.58 -10.56
N PRO A 249 -21.47 -11.21 -9.51
CA PRO A 249 -20.80 -11.35 -8.21
C PRO A 249 -19.41 -11.97 -8.31
N LEU A 250 -19.16 -12.83 -9.31
CA LEU A 250 -17.87 -13.47 -9.53
C LEU A 250 -16.75 -12.46 -9.88
N VAL A 251 -17.07 -11.33 -10.52
CA VAL A 251 -16.05 -10.31 -10.85
C VAL A 251 -15.59 -9.56 -9.59
N ILE A 252 -16.50 -9.31 -8.64
CA ILE A 252 -16.19 -8.72 -7.33
C ILE A 252 -15.34 -9.69 -6.52
N GLU A 253 -15.76 -10.95 -6.47
CA GLU A 253 -15.04 -11.99 -5.76
C GLU A 253 -13.62 -12.16 -6.34
N LYS A 254 -13.48 -12.14 -7.67
CA LYS A 254 -12.16 -12.16 -8.33
C LYS A 254 -11.26 -11.04 -7.85
N ALA A 255 -11.76 -9.81 -7.82
CA ALA A 255 -10.96 -8.65 -7.41
C ALA A 255 -10.48 -8.78 -5.96
N GLN A 256 -11.32 -9.31 -5.07
CA GLN A 256 -10.96 -9.56 -3.67
C GLN A 256 -9.92 -10.68 -3.54
N VAL A 257 -10.09 -11.78 -4.28
CA VAL A 257 -9.15 -12.90 -4.31
C VAL A 257 -7.79 -12.46 -4.88
N ASP A 258 -7.78 -11.69 -5.98
CA ASP A 258 -6.57 -11.16 -6.61
C ASP A 258 -5.79 -10.25 -5.63
N ALA A 259 -6.48 -9.38 -4.90
CA ALA A 259 -5.86 -8.49 -3.91
C ALA A 259 -5.20 -9.27 -2.76
N GLU A 260 -5.90 -10.25 -2.19
CA GLU A 260 -5.37 -11.09 -1.11
C GLU A 260 -4.21 -11.98 -1.60
N LEU A 261 -4.27 -12.48 -2.84
CA LEU A 261 -3.16 -13.22 -3.45
C LEU A 261 -1.90 -12.37 -3.60
N ILE A 262 -2.02 -11.10 -4.02
CA ILE A 262 -0.88 -10.17 -4.09
C ILE A 262 -0.25 -9.99 -2.71
N ARG A 263 -1.09 -9.81 -1.68
CA ARG A 263 -0.65 -9.65 -0.29
C ARG A 263 0.09 -10.90 0.21
N LEU A 264 -0.47 -12.08 0.01
CA LEU A 264 0.12 -13.35 0.42
C LEU A 264 1.40 -13.66 -0.37
N THR A 265 1.44 -13.36 -1.66
CA THR A 265 2.65 -13.51 -2.50
C THR A 265 3.80 -12.69 -1.92
N ARG A 266 3.56 -11.43 -1.54
CA ARG A 266 4.57 -10.56 -0.92
C ARG A 266 5.03 -11.10 0.44
N LEU A 267 4.11 -11.63 1.26
CA LEU A 267 4.46 -12.27 2.54
C LEU A 267 5.32 -13.52 2.33
N ARG A 268 4.98 -14.34 1.34
CA ARG A 268 5.73 -15.56 0.99
C ARG A 268 7.13 -15.25 0.48
N SER A 269 7.30 -14.24 -0.36
CA SER A 269 8.64 -13.77 -0.80
C SER A 269 9.49 -13.31 0.38
N ALA A 270 8.93 -12.52 1.31
CA ALA A 270 9.64 -12.08 2.51
C ALA A 270 10.04 -13.26 3.41
N HIS A 271 9.18 -14.27 3.57
CA HIS A 271 9.50 -15.50 4.29
C HIS A 271 10.63 -16.28 3.63
N ALA A 272 10.63 -16.39 2.30
CA ALA A 272 11.69 -17.08 1.57
C ALA A 272 13.05 -16.38 1.74
N GLU A 273 13.06 -15.04 1.70
CA GLU A 273 14.27 -14.24 1.95
C GLU A 273 14.77 -14.38 3.39
N GLU A 274 13.86 -14.40 4.38
CA GLU A 274 14.19 -14.68 5.78
C GLU A 274 14.86 -16.05 5.93
N GLN A 275 14.26 -17.08 5.34
CA GLN A 275 14.79 -18.44 5.38
C GLN A 275 16.16 -18.56 4.70
N TYR A 276 16.39 -17.80 3.62
CA TYR A 276 17.71 -17.70 2.99
C TYR A 276 18.73 -17.07 3.94
N ARG A 277 18.39 -15.95 4.57
CA ARG A 277 19.27 -15.24 5.52
C ARG A 277 19.60 -16.10 6.74
N ILE A 278 18.60 -16.82 7.30
CA ILE A 278 18.81 -17.77 8.40
C ILE A 278 19.82 -18.84 7.98
N ARG A 279 19.67 -19.45 6.80
CA ARG A 279 20.61 -20.47 6.29
C ARG A 279 22.03 -19.93 6.13
N THR A 280 22.19 -18.74 5.55
CA THR A 280 23.51 -18.11 5.40
C THR A 280 24.15 -17.79 6.75
N ASN A 281 23.39 -17.25 7.70
CA ASN A 281 23.90 -16.93 9.03
C ASN A 281 24.23 -18.17 9.85
N LEU A 282 23.45 -19.25 9.70
CA LEU A 282 23.72 -20.54 10.34
C LEU A 282 25.06 -21.11 9.84
N ARG A 283 25.25 -21.15 8.51
CA ARG A 283 26.52 -21.61 7.93
C ARG A 283 27.71 -20.78 8.43
N ARG A 284 27.59 -19.44 8.42
CA ARG A 284 28.64 -18.55 8.95
C ARG A 284 28.93 -18.79 10.43
N SER A 285 27.89 -19.00 11.25
CA SER A 285 28.08 -19.24 12.69
C SER A 285 28.84 -20.55 12.95
N HIS A 286 28.61 -21.58 12.14
CA HIS A 286 29.40 -22.82 12.18
C HIS A 286 30.85 -22.61 11.70
N GLU A 287 31.04 -21.94 10.55
CA GLU A 287 32.38 -21.59 10.02
C GLU A 287 33.21 -20.75 11.02
N ASP A 288 32.56 -19.79 11.69
CA ASP A 288 33.17 -18.96 12.74
C ASP A 288 33.58 -19.81 13.95
N ALA A 289 32.71 -20.71 14.41
CA ALA A 289 33.00 -21.59 15.54
C ALA A 289 34.20 -22.52 15.26
N GLU A 290 34.26 -23.11 14.07
CA GLU A 290 35.39 -23.93 13.63
C GLU A 290 36.69 -23.11 13.56
N THR A 291 36.62 -21.92 12.93
CA THR A 291 37.76 -21.01 12.77
C THR A 291 38.31 -20.56 14.12
N PHE A 292 37.43 -20.14 15.04
CA PHE A 292 37.84 -19.70 16.38
C PHE A 292 38.38 -20.85 17.22
N THR A 293 37.81 -22.05 17.10
CA THR A 293 38.31 -23.25 17.79
C THR A 293 39.72 -23.60 17.33
N ALA A 294 40.00 -23.58 16.02
CA ALA A 294 41.33 -23.81 15.48
C ALA A 294 42.33 -22.72 15.95
N ARG A 295 41.92 -21.45 15.93
CA ARG A 295 42.74 -20.32 16.42
C ARG A 295 43.04 -20.43 17.91
N LEU A 296 42.07 -20.84 18.74
CA LEU A 296 42.25 -21.05 20.17
C LEU A 296 43.23 -22.19 20.44
N ALA A 297 43.12 -23.31 19.72
CA ALA A 297 44.05 -24.43 19.83
C ALA A 297 45.49 -24.00 19.50
N ASN A 298 45.67 -23.25 18.42
CA ASN A 298 46.97 -22.67 18.05
C ASN A 298 47.50 -21.68 19.11
N LEU A 299 46.64 -20.79 19.63
CA LEU A 299 47.03 -19.82 20.66
C LEU A 299 47.44 -20.51 21.96
N ARG A 300 46.75 -21.58 22.36
CA ARG A 300 47.13 -22.38 23.54
C ARG A 300 48.51 -23.02 23.36
N GLN A 301 48.86 -23.50 22.16
CA GLN A 301 50.21 -23.98 21.86
C GLN A 301 51.23 -22.83 21.90
N ASP A 302 50.91 -21.68 21.33
CA ASP A 302 51.79 -20.51 21.35
C ASP A 302 52.07 -20.04 22.79
N ILE A 303 51.06 -20.02 23.69
CA ILE A 303 51.24 -19.71 25.11
C ILE A 303 52.31 -20.61 25.76
N THR A 304 52.36 -21.90 25.42
CA THR A 304 53.39 -22.82 25.96
C THR A 304 54.80 -22.56 25.42
N THR A 305 54.91 -21.95 24.23
CA THR A 305 56.19 -21.61 23.58
C THR A 305 56.71 -20.25 24.03
N ARG A 306 55.86 -19.42 24.66
CA ARG A 306 56.17 -18.07 25.10
C ARG A 306 57.32 -18.06 26.11
N VAL A 307 58.34 -17.26 25.83
CA VAL A 307 59.43 -16.96 26.75
C VAL A 307 59.10 -15.67 27.52
N ASP A 308 59.28 -15.69 28.84
CA ASP A 308 59.11 -14.49 29.66
C ASP A 308 60.13 -13.42 29.29
N THR A 309 59.65 -12.19 29.12
CA THR A 309 60.44 -11.00 28.76
C THR A 309 60.24 -9.85 29.76
N SER A 310 59.55 -10.12 30.87
CA SER A 310 59.25 -9.12 31.90
C SER A 310 60.48 -8.72 32.71
N GLY A 311 60.50 -7.46 33.17
CA GLY A 311 61.62 -6.93 33.97
C GLY A 311 62.97 -7.03 33.24
N ASP A 312 63.93 -7.64 33.92
CA ASP A 312 65.31 -7.83 33.46
C ASP A 312 65.47 -9.01 32.48
N ASN A 313 64.41 -9.79 32.25
CA ASN A 313 64.42 -10.92 31.30
C ASN A 313 64.29 -10.48 29.83
N PHE A 314 64.17 -9.18 29.57
CA PHE A 314 64.01 -8.67 28.21
C PHE A 314 65.21 -9.02 27.34
N ARG A 315 64.94 -9.82 26.31
CA ARG A 315 65.88 -10.11 25.22
C ARG A 315 65.13 -10.14 23.91
N ILE A 316 65.69 -9.48 22.91
CA ILE A 316 65.17 -9.49 21.54
C ILE A 316 66.30 -9.72 20.56
N GLU A 317 66.08 -10.56 19.57
CA GLU A 317 67.00 -10.80 18.48
C GLU A 317 66.55 -9.97 17.28
N LEU A 318 67.39 -9.05 16.81
CA LEU A 318 67.15 -8.23 15.62
C LEU A 318 68.35 -8.32 14.67
N ASP A 319 68.10 -8.64 13.40
CA ASP A 319 69.12 -8.78 12.35
C ASP A 319 70.34 -9.65 12.78
N GLY A 320 70.09 -10.70 13.60
CA GLY A 320 71.10 -11.62 14.12
C GLY A 320 71.85 -11.16 15.36
N GLN A 321 71.52 -10.00 15.94
CA GLN A 321 72.08 -9.50 17.19
C GLN A 321 71.08 -9.61 18.34
N THR A 322 71.53 -10.08 19.50
CA THR A 322 70.71 -10.11 20.72
C THR A 322 70.88 -8.80 21.49
N LEU A 323 69.76 -8.14 21.80
CA LEU A 323 69.69 -6.87 22.51
C LEU A 323 68.89 -7.02 23.80
N ASP A 324 69.35 -6.35 24.85
CA ASP A 324 68.72 -6.27 26.18
C ASP A 324 68.21 -4.85 26.51
N ASN A 325 68.56 -3.85 25.70
CA ASN A 325 68.11 -2.48 25.87
C ASN A 325 66.86 -2.19 25.02
N ARG A 326 65.73 -1.95 25.71
CA ARG A 326 64.42 -1.62 25.10
C ARG A 326 64.46 -0.39 24.20
N GLY A 327 65.23 0.64 24.56
CA GLY A 327 65.37 1.86 23.75
C GLY A 327 66.03 1.58 22.41
N ILE A 328 67.19 0.93 22.44
CA ILE A 328 67.96 0.59 21.22
C ILE A 328 67.17 -0.36 20.32
N ALA A 329 66.55 -1.40 20.89
CA ALA A 329 65.73 -2.33 20.13
C ALA A 329 64.54 -1.65 19.46
N GLY A 330 63.83 -0.77 20.19
CA GLY A 330 62.71 -0.02 19.66
C GLY A 330 63.11 0.93 18.52
N GLU A 331 64.23 1.63 18.66
CA GLU A 331 64.75 2.52 17.61
C GLU A 331 65.09 1.76 16.33
N LEU A 332 65.68 0.57 16.44
CA LEU A 332 65.99 -0.29 15.29
C LEU A 332 64.71 -0.72 14.56
N ILE A 333 63.67 -1.13 15.30
CA ILE A 333 62.38 -1.52 14.72
C ILE A 333 61.73 -0.32 14.02
N VAL A 334 61.65 0.85 14.68
CA VAL A 334 61.03 2.06 14.12
C VAL A 334 61.78 2.52 12.86
N ARG A 335 63.11 2.59 12.91
CA ARG A 335 63.94 2.97 11.75
C ARG A 335 63.75 2.01 10.58
N ARG A 336 63.61 0.72 10.85
CA ARG A 336 63.37 -0.28 9.79
C ARG A 336 61.95 -0.17 9.22
N ALA A 337 60.97 0.09 10.07
CA ALA A 337 59.60 0.35 9.67
C ALA A 337 59.49 1.62 8.79
N GLU A 338 60.22 2.70 9.11
CA GLU A 338 60.27 3.91 8.26
C GLU A 338 60.81 3.62 6.86
N LYS A 339 61.84 2.77 6.74
CA LYS A 339 62.39 2.34 5.45
C LYS A 339 61.45 1.42 4.66
N MET A 340 60.41 0.91 5.30
CA MET A 340 59.39 0.04 4.72
C MET A 340 58.12 0.79 4.33
N LYS A 341 57.96 2.06 4.75
CA LYS A 341 56.89 2.94 4.26
C LYS A 341 57.00 3.08 2.74
N ASN A 342 55.87 3.14 2.02
CA ASN A 342 55.79 3.10 0.55
C ASN A 342 56.24 1.80 -0.13
N ARG A 343 56.53 0.71 0.60
CA ARG A 343 56.75 -0.61 -0.02
C ARG A 343 55.49 -1.46 0.06
N PHE A 344 55.14 -2.09 -1.05
CA PHE A 344 54.14 -3.15 -1.11
C PHE A 344 54.88 -4.48 -1.31
N GLY A 345 54.58 -5.50 -0.50
CA GLY A 345 55.25 -6.80 -0.64
C GLY A 345 55.22 -7.65 0.62
N ASP A 346 56.05 -8.69 0.61
CA ASP A 346 56.09 -9.73 1.64
C ASP A 346 56.59 -9.24 3.00
N ASP A 347 56.18 -9.95 4.04
CA ASP A 347 56.66 -9.76 5.40
C ASP A 347 58.20 -9.88 5.46
N VAL A 348 58.86 -8.86 5.99
CA VAL A 348 60.32 -8.86 6.16
C VAL A 348 60.67 -9.39 7.54
N ARG A 349 61.40 -10.51 7.59
CA ARG A 349 61.86 -11.08 8.86
C ARG A 349 62.88 -10.14 9.52
N MET A 350 62.62 -9.80 10.77
CA MET A 350 63.48 -8.95 11.59
C MET A 350 64.29 -9.72 12.62
N GLY A 351 63.78 -10.86 13.10
CA GLY A 351 64.49 -11.68 14.07
C GLY A 351 63.51 -12.46 14.95
N ARG A 352 63.72 -12.44 16.27
CA ARG A 352 62.91 -13.20 17.25
C ARG A 352 62.64 -12.42 18.52
N PHE A 353 61.44 -12.60 19.06
CA PHE A 353 61.04 -12.01 20.34
C PHE A 353 60.13 -12.96 21.12
N ALA A 354 60.39 -13.12 22.42
CA ALA A 354 59.58 -13.92 23.35
C ALA A 354 59.27 -15.37 22.87
N GLY A 355 60.15 -15.98 22.09
CA GLY A 355 59.97 -17.33 21.51
C GLY A 355 59.32 -17.37 20.12
N PHE A 356 58.97 -16.21 19.53
CA PHE A 356 58.30 -16.12 18.23
C PHE A 356 59.17 -15.45 17.17
N ASP A 357 58.95 -15.80 15.90
CA ASP A 357 59.59 -15.12 14.78
C ASP A 357 58.95 -13.74 14.57
N LEU A 358 59.80 -12.72 14.47
CA LEU A 358 59.44 -11.32 14.35
C LEU A 358 59.54 -10.87 12.89
N PHE A 359 58.49 -10.24 12.38
CA PHE A 359 58.41 -9.70 11.03
C PHE A 359 57.93 -8.25 11.05
N LEU A 360 58.26 -7.50 10.01
CA LEU A 360 57.60 -6.25 9.66
C LEU A 360 56.68 -6.47 8.46
N ARG A 361 55.42 -6.12 8.62
CA ARG A 361 54.40 -6.20 7.58
C ARG A 361 54.02 -4.79 7.12
N PRO A 362 54.29 -4.42 5.87
CA PRO A 362 53.72 -3.20 5.30
C PRO A 362 52.22 -3.38 5.10
N GLY A 363 51.43 -2.42 5.60
CA GLY A 363 49.98 -2.37 5.49
C GLY A 363 49.51 -1.34 4.47
N PHE A 364 48.19 -1.19 4.36
CA PHE A 364 47.58 -0.11 3.58
C PHE A 364 47.77 1.25 4.28
N ASN A 365 47.82 2.35 3.52
CA ASN A 365 48.02 3.72 4.00
C ASN A 365 49.38 3.98 4.69
N ASP A 366 50.48 3.43 4.17
CA ASP A 366 51.85 3.60 4.70
C ASP A 366 52.02 3.21 6.18
N THR A 367 51.12 2.35 6.67
CA THR A 367 51.22 1.75 8.00
C THR A 367 52.17 0.57 7.95
N VAL A 368 52.94 0.36 9.02
CA VAL A 368 53.78 -0.84 9.17
C VAL A 368 53.48 -1.42 10.54
N GLU A 369 53.22 -2.72 10.57
CA GLU A 369 52.99 -3.47 11.80
C GLU A 369 54.16 -4.41 12.09
N VAL A 370 54.40 -4.64 13.37
CA VAL A 370 55.27 -5.74 13.80
C VAL A 370 54.41 -6.98 13.96
N VAL A 371 54.79 -8.08 13.33
CA VAL A 371 54.05 -9.34 13.38
C VAL A 371 54.89 -10.38 14.09
N LEU A 372 54.35 -10.94 15.17
CA LEU A 372 54.89 -12.13 15.84
C LEU A 372 54.21 -13.36 15.25
N ARG A 373 55.00 -14.30 14.74
CA ARG A 373 54.49 -15.51 14.09
C ARG A 373 54.88 -16.76 14.89
N GLY A 374 53.85 -17.46 15.36
CA GLY A 374 53.90 -18.82 15.90
C GLY A 374 52.99 -19.73 15.08
N LYS A 375 52.11 -20.48 15.74
CA LYS A 375 50.99 -21.19 15.09
C LYS A 375 49.93 -20.22 14.59
N ASN A 376 49.73 -19.09 15.29
CA ASN A 376 49.01 -17.94 14.77
C ASN A 376 49.96 -16.78 14.44
N SER A 377 49.40 -15.70 13.87
CA SER A 377 50.10 -14.43 13.67
C SER A 377 49.47 -13.35 14.55
N TYR A 378 50.30 -12.58 15.25
CA TYR A 378 49.87 -11.52 16.18
C TYR A 378 50.50 -10.19 15.77
N SER A 379 49.66 -9.21 15.46
CA SER A 379 50.10 -7.86 15.13
C SER A 379 50.32 -7.02 16.39
N ALA A 380 51.41 -6.25 16.39
CA ALA A 380 51.73 -5.20 17.33
C ALA A 380 51.94 -3.88 16.53
N ARG A 381 51.57 -2.76 17.14
CA ARG A 381 51.65 -1.45 16.49
C ARG A 381 53.08 -0.92 16.56
N VAL A 382 53.58 -0.43 15.43
CA VAL A 382 54.73 0.49 15.41
C VAL A 382 54.22 1.87 15.80
N THR A 383 54.83 2.47 16.82
CA THR A 383 54.49 3.82 17.30
C THR A 383 55.62 4.80 16.95
N ASP A 384 55.38 6.09 17.16
CA ASP A 384 56.38 7.15 16.92
C ASP A 384 57.56 7.12 17.91
N THR A 385 57.49 6.30 18.96
CA THR A 385 58.53 6.18 19.98
C THR A 385 59.07 4.77 20.05
N ALA A 386 60.39 4.64 20.27
CA ALA A 386 61.04 3.35 20.44
C ALA A 386 60.42 2.53 21.59
N LEU A 387 60.22 3.17 22.75
CA LEU A 387 59.63 2.54 23.92
C LEU A 387 58.15 2.18 23.72
N GLY A 388 57.37 2.99 22.99
CA GLY A 388 55.98 2.69 22.68
C GLY A 388 55.83 1.44 21.79
N THR A 389 56.74 1.26 20.83
CA THR A 389 56.76 0.09 19.95
C THR A 389 57.11 -1.18 20.72
N ILE A 390 58.11 -1.14 21.60
CA ILE A 390 58.44 -2.28 22.48
C ILE A 390 57.30 -2.58 23.45
N ARG A 391 56.67 -1.57 24.05
CA ARG A 391 55.48 -1.77 24.91
C ARG A 391 54.33 -2.43 24.15
N SER A 392 54.08 -2.04 22.89
CA SER A 392 53.06 -2.71 22.07
C SER A 392 53.42 -4.17 21.79
N LEU A 393 54.70 -4.48 21.61
CA LEU A 393 55.18 -5.83 21.34
C LEU A 393 55.07 -6.73 22.59
N GLU A 394 55.52 -6.23 23.74
CA GLU A 394 55.39 -6.89 25.04
C GLU A 394 53.91 -7.13 25.39
N ALA A 395 53.05 -6.10 25.23
CA ALA A 395 51.62 -6.21 25.46
C ALA A 395 50.95 -7.25 24.55
N THR A 396 51.40 -7.39 23.30
CA THR A 396 50.88 -8.42 22.41
C THR A 396 51.15 -9.82 22.94
N VAL A 397 52.31 -10.08 23.52
CA VAL A 397 52.67 -11.40 24.07
C VAL A 397 52.05 -11.67 25.45
N GLN A 398 51.96 -10.63 26.28
CA GLN A 398 51.34 -10.70 27.62
C GLN A 398 49.82 -10.85 27.54
N GLY A 399 49.17 -10.34 26.50
CA GLY A 399 47.72 -10.42 26.30
C GLY A 399 47.24 -11.74 25.67
N PHE A 400 48.00 -12.83 25.71
CA PHE A 400 47.57 -14.10 25.11
C PHE A 400 46.44 -14.76 25.90
N GLU A 401 46.49 -14.71 27.23
CA GLU A 401 45.46 -15.26 28.11
C GLU A 401 44.12 -14.56 27.91
N GLU A 402 44.13 -13.23 27.81
CA GLU A 402 42.93 -12.43 27.54
C GLU A 402 42.34 -12.75 26.16
N ARG A 403 43.19 -12.89 25.13
CA ARG A 403 42.75 -13.30 23.79
C ARG A 403 42.18 -14.72 23.77
N ALA A 404 42.75 -15.64 24.56
CA ALA A 404 42.23 -17.00 24.67
C ALA A 404 40.85 -17.00 25.32
N ALA A 405 40.66 -16.28 26.43
CA ALA A 405 39.36 -16.11 27.06
C ALA A 405 38.33 -15.46 26.11
N LYS A 406 38.77 -14.48 25.31
CA LYS A 406 37.90 -13.86 24.30
C LYS A 406 37.47 -14.84 23.21
N LEU A 407 38.40 -15.63 22.67
CA LEU A 407 38.09 -16.68 21.70
C LEU A 407 37.15 -17.75 22.28
N GLU A 408 37.32 -18.14 23.54
CA GLU A 408 36.41 -19.07 24.23
C GLU A 408 34.98 -18.51 24.29
N SER A 409 34.83 -17.23 24.64
CA SER A 409 33.53 -16.55 24.60
C SER A 409 32.95 -16.50 23.18
N ASP A 410 33.77 -16.15 22.19
CA ASP A 410 33.32 -16.02 20.80
C ASP A 410 32.89 -17.38 20.21
N ILE A 411 33.55 -18.48 20.58
CA ILE A 411 33.14 -19.86 20.24
C ILE A 411 31.78 -20.19 20.87
N ALA A 412 31.62 -19.92 22.17
CA ALA A 412 30.36 -20.17 22.88
C ALA A 412 29.20 -19.38 22.26
N ASP A 413 29.43 -18.11 21.92
CA ASP A 413 28.45 -17.24 21.28
C ASP A 413 28.10 -17.70 19.87
N SER A 414 29.07 -18.15 19.07
CA SER A 414 28.84 -18.73 17.74
C SER A 414 28.00 -20.01 17.81
N HIS A 415 28.31 -20.92 18.73
CA HIS A 415 27.50 -22.13 18.93
C HIS A 415 26.08 -21.83 19.43
N LYS A 416 25.93 -20.87 20.35
CA LYS A 416 24.62 -20.44 20.83
C LYS A 416 23.78 -19.88 19.68
N ARG A 417 24.35 -18.98 18.86
CA ARG A 417 23.69 -18.43 17.67
C ARG A 417 23.31 -19.51 16.66
N ALA A 418 24.20 -20.48 16.41
CA ALA A 418 23.90 -21.59 15.52
C ALA A 418 22.69 -22.40 16.01
N LYS A 419 22.67 -22.79 17.30
CA LYS A 419 21.56 -23.54 17.90
C LYS A 419 20.22 -22.79 17.84
N GLU A 420 20.24 -21.47 18.08
CA GLU A 420 19.04 -20.64 17.96
C GLU A 420 18.52 -20.59 16.51
N LEU A 421 19.41 -20.47 15.52
CA LEU A 421 19.05 -20.45 14.10
C LEU A 421 18.59 -21.82 13.59
N GLU A 422 19.16 -22.92 14.08
CA GLU A 422 18.73 -24.30 13.77
C GLU A 422 17.26 -24.55 14.15
N SER A 423 16.79 -23.96 15.24
CA SER A 423 15.36 -24.09 15.63
C SER A 423 14.39 -23.38 14.67
N LYS A 424 14.89 -22.43 13.87
CA LYS A 424 14.07 -21.56 12.99
C LYS A 424 14.21 -21.89 11.51
N VAL A 425 15.25 -22.62 11.13
CA VAL A 425 15.53 -22.95 9.73
C VAL A 425 14.50 -23.95 9.22
N GLY A 426 13.99 -23.72 8.02
CA GLY A 426 13.00 -24.59 7.39
C GLY A 426 11.57 -24.44 7.91
N ALA A 427 11.29 -23.45 8.77
CA ALA A 427 9.94 -23.17 9.22
C ALA A 427 9.00 -22.92 8.01
N PRO A 428 7.82 -23.56 7.97
CA PRO A 428 6.87 -23.38 6.88
C PRO A 428 6.27 -21.98 6.91
N PHE A 429 5.80 -21.50 5.75
CA PHE A 429 5.03 -20.27 5.69
C PHE A 429 3.64 -20.52 6.28
N GLU A 430 3.30 -19.86 7.39
CA GLU A 430 2.05 -20.10 8.14
C GLU A 430 0.77 -20.00 7.30
N LYS A 431 0.78 -19.16 6.25
CA LYS A 431 -0.39 -18.90 5.39
C LYS A 431 -0.34 -19.65 4.05
N GLU A 432 0.51 -20.67 3.93
CA GLU A 432 0.64 -21.42 2.67
C GLU A 432 -0.67 -22.08 2.26
N GLU A 433 -1.41 -22.68 3.19
CA GLU A 433 -2.70 -23.30 2.89
C GLU A 433 -3.72 -22.30 2.35
N ARG A 434 -3.82 -21.12 2.99
CA ARG A 434 -4.73 -20.04 2.55
C ARG A 434 -4.34 -19.51 1.16
N TYR A 435 -3.05 -19.39 0.89
CA TYR A 435 -2.53 -19.00 -0.42
C TYR A 435 -2.96 -20.01 -1.51
N GLN A 436 -2.80 -21.30 -1.25
CA GLN A 436 -3.21 -22.37 -2.18
C GLN A 436 -4.74 -22.44 -2.36
N GLN A 437 -5.53 -22.16 -1.31
CA GLN A 437 -6.98 -22.06 -1.41
C GLN A 437 -7.39 -20.88 -2.33
N LEU A 438 -6.75 -19.73 -2.20
CA LEU A 438 -7.08 -18.55 -3.00
C LEU A 438 -6.67 -18.71 -4.47
N ILE A 439 -5.55 -19.39 -4.77
CA ILE A 439 -5.20 -19.73 -6.16
C ILE A 439 -6.29 -20.62 -6.79
N ARG A 440 -6.71 -21.67 -6.08
CA ARG A 440 -7.79 -22.54 -6.56
C ARG A 440 -9.06 -21.74 -6.81
N ARG A 441 -9.43 -20.87 -5.87
CA ARG A 441 -10.62 -20.03 -6.01
C ARG A 441 -10.51 -19.03 -7.17
N GLN A 442 -9.34 -18.44 -7.39
CA GLN A 442 -9.08 -17.56 -8.53
C GLN A 442 -9.33 -18.30 -9.85
N ASN A 443 -8.79 -19.52 -9.99
CA ASN A 443 -8.96 -20.33 -11.19
C ASN A 443 -10.42 -20.74 -11.40
N GLU A 444 -11.12 -21.17 -10.34
CA GLU A 444 -12.57 -21.48 -10.41
C GLU A 444 -13.38 -20.27 -10.89
N ILE A 445 -13.07 -19.07 -10.40
CA ILE A 445 -13.75 -17.84 -10.80
C ILE A 445 -13.43 -17.53 -12.27
N GLU A 446 -12.19 -17.69 -12.71
CA GLU A 446 -11.79 -17.46 -14.10
C GLU A 446 -12.48 -18.44 -15.06
N GLU A 447 -12.54 -19.73 -14.73
CA GLU A 447 -13.28 -20.74 -15.50
C GLU A 447 -14.77 -20.42 -15.59
N ASN A 448 -15.41 -20.06 -14.47
CA ASN A 448 -16.82 -19.70 -14.45
C ASN A 448 -17.10 -18.43 -15.26
N LEU A 449 -16.20 -17.44 -15.23
CA LEU A 449 -16.31 -16.22 -16.03
C LEU A 449 -16.15 -16.50 -17.53
N ASP A 450 -15.27 -17.42 -17.92
CA ASP A 450 -15.06 -17.79 -19.32
C ASP A 450 -16.18 -18.68 -19.87
N LEU A 451 -16.73 -19.59 -19.07
CA LEU A 451 -17.94 -20.34 -19.40
C LEU A 451 -19.16 -19.42 -19.60
N THR A 452 -19.30 -18.39 -18.76
CA THR A 452 -20.37 -17.39 -18.88
C THR A 452 -20.22 -16.53 -20.14
N LYS A 453 -18.99 -16.17 -20.55
CA LYS A 453 -18.74 -15.49 -21.84
C LYS A 453 -19.18 -16.33 -23.05
N ASN A 454 -18.99 -17.65 -23.00
CA ASN A 454 -19.36 -18.55 -24.09
C ASN A 454 -20.87 -18.83 -24.16
N GLN A 455 -21.64 -18.55 -23.10
CA GLN A 455 -23.11 -18.66 -23.09
C GLN A 455 -23.84 -17.35 -23.44
N ALA A 456 -23.13 -16.21 -23.49
CA ALA A 456 -23.69 -14.90 -23.80
C ALA A 456 -24.19 -14.66 -25.25
N PRO A 457 -23.98 -15.51 -26.28
CA PRO A 457 -24.63 -15.30 -27.58
C PRO A 457 -26.05 -15.89 -27.72
N SER A 458 -26.57 -16.67 -26.77
CA SER A 458 -27.69 -17.59 -27.07
C SER A 458 -29.08 -17.19 -26.55
N GLN A 459 -29.26 -15.99 -25.97
CA GLN A 459 -30.56 -15.57 -25.40
C GLN A 459 -31.14 -14.29 -26.02
N ALA A 460 -30.93 -14.07 -27.33
CA ALA A 460 -31.60 -12.97 -28.06
C ALA A 460 -32.42 -13.41 -29.28
N GLU A 461 -32.47 -14.70 -29.64
CA GLU A 461 -33.27 -15.18 -30.78
C GLU A 461 -34.17 -16.35 -30.38
N ALA A 462 -35.26 -16.06 -29.68
CA ALA A 462 -36.38 -16.99 -29.57
C ALA A 462 -37.70 -16.30 -29.19
N VAL A 463 -38.13 -15.26 -29.93
CA VAL A 463 -39.56 -14.93 -30.08
C VAL A 463 -39.79 -14.20 -31.42
N SER A 464 -40.29 -14.92 -32.42
CA SER A 464 -41.49 -14.60 -33.22
C SER A 464 -41.43 -15.32 -34.58
N VAL A 465 -42.29 -16.33 -34.75
CA VAL A 465 -42.70 -16.88 -36.05
C VAL A 465 -44.10 -16.34 -36.36
N GLU A 466 -44.38 -16.18 -37.65
CA GLU A 466 -45.67 -15.88 -38.33
C GLU A 466 -45.99 -14.38 -38.44
N ASP A 467 -46.27 -13.78 -39.61
CA ASP A 467 -46.77 -14.32 -40.88
C ASP A 467 -46.53 -13.31 -42.05
N SER A 468 -46.44 -13.84 -43.27
CA SER A 468 -46.86 -13.26 -44.57
C SER A 468 -45.91 -13.62 -45.72
N GLU A 469 -46.28 -14.68 -46.44
CA GLU A 469 -45.85 -14.96 -47.82
C GLU A 469 -46.30 -13.86 -48.80
N GLN A 470 -45.45 -13.47 -49.75
CA GLN A 470 -45.67 -13.73 -51.18
C GLN A 470 -44.62 -13.08 -52.11
N LYS A 471 -44.08 -13.96 -52.98
CA LYS A 471 -43.79 -13.80 -54.42
C LYS A 471 -42.46 -13.19 -54.93
N THR A 472 -41.65 -14.12 -55.50
CA THR A 472 -40.96 -14.12 -56.83
C THR A 472 -39.91 -13.03 -57.12
N SER A 473 -38.75 -13.25 -57.75
CA SER A 473 -38.17 -14.37 -58.53
C SER A 473 -36.78 -13.95 -59.08
N GLN A 474 -35.89 -14.93 -59.33
CA GLN A 474 -34.75 -14.94 -60.31
C GLN A 474 -33.54 -13.99 -60.04
N ALA A 475 -32.28 -14.30 -60.34
CA ALA A 475 -31.51 -15.49 -60.77
C ALA A 475 -29.99 -15.15 -60.71
N HIS A 476 -29.12 -16.18 -60.63
CA HIS A 476 -27.75 -16.33 -61.20
C HIS A 476 -26.68 -15.21 -60.97
N THR A 477 -25.39 -15.42 -60.64
CA THR A 477 -24.38 -16.38 -61.13
C THR A 477 -23.13 -16.38 -60.20
N GLN A 478 -22.41 -17.49 -60.20
CA GLN A 478 -21.06 -17.74 -59.67
C GLN A 478 -19.97 -16.74 -60.14
N THR A 479 -18.91 -16.49 -59.36
CA THR A 479 -17.53 -17.00 -59.64
C THR A 479 -16.43 -16.50 -58.67
N ALA A 480 -15.62 -17.48 -58.23
CA ALA A 480 -14.16 -17.51 -58.13
C ALA A 480 -13.33 -16.45 -57.35
N THR A 481 -12.81 -16.93 -56.23
CA THR A 481 -11.41 -16.86 -55.75
C THR A 481 -10.31 -16.21 -56.62
N ALA A 482 -9.48 -15.37 -56.01
CA ALA A 482 -8.05 -15.27 -56.30
C ALA A 482 -7.23 -14.92 -55.04
N ARG A 483 -6.22 -15.74 -54.76
CA ARG A 483 -5.24 -15.66 -53.68
C ARG A 483 -3.85 -15.53 -54.32
N ARG A 484 -3.04 -14.55 -53.91
CA ARG A 484 -1.55 -14.49 -53.97
C ARG A 484 -1.18 -13.06 -53.54
N GLY A 485 -0.38 -12.80 -52.51
CA GLY A 485 0.84 -13.45 -52.06
C GLY A 485 1.99 -12.48 -52.31
N ARG A 486 2.61 -11.91 -51.27
CA ARG A 486 3.88 -11.19 -51.43
C ARG A 486 4.83 -11.43 -50.26
N ARG A 487 6.04 -11.79 -50.69
CA ARG A 487 7.20 -12.26 -49.94
C ARG A 487 7.89 -11.14 -49.19
N THR A 488 8.46 -11.57 -48.07
CA THR A 488 9.66 -11.08 -47.38
C THR A 488 10.83 -10.70 -48.30
N GLY A 489 11.53 -9.64 -47.94
CA GLY A 489 12.89 -9.33 -48.41
C GLY A 489 13.63 -8.54 -47.34
N VAL A 490 14.69 -9.14 -46.80
CA VAL A 490 15.69 -8.53 -45.92
C VAL A 490 17.01 -8.44 -46.70
N ARG A 491 17.86 -7.50 -46.27
CA ARG A 491 19.29 -7.24 -46.52
C ARG A 491 19.52 -5.97 -47.34
N VAL A 492 20.48 -5.11 -46.97
CA VAL A 492 21.76 -5.37 -46.27
C VAL A 492 21.86 -4.62 -44.95
#